data_AF-U2RN94-F1
#
_entry.id   AF-U2RN94-F1
#
_cell.length_a   1.000
_cell.length_b   1.000
_cell.length_c   1.000
_cell.angle_alpha   90.00
_cell.angle_beta   90.00
_cell.angle_gamma   90.00
#
_symmetry.space_group_name_H-M   'P 1'
#
loop_
_entity.id
_entity.type
_entity.pdbx_description
1 polymer ?
#
loop_
_entity_poly.entity_id
_entity_poly.type
_entity_poly.pdbx_seq_one_letter_code
_entity_poly.pdbx_strand_id
1 'polypeptide(L)'
;MDPEQRARDKASGDEIRRRWAEFEVNLDDAVVAFTGFGRGKFPTSDQEAVLALSPTMGTALLNAAEEAARVSDTITFDEVAPFDTELRERLHQRLRVLLPYLGPTAVEALGWRWGFLNLR
;
A
#
# COMPACT_ATOMS: atom_id res chain seq x y z
N MET A 1 34.21 4.23 25.33
CA MET A 1 33.46 4.27 24.06
C MET A 1 34.05 5.41 23.23
N ASP A 2 34.58 5.08 22.05
CA ASP A 2 35.31 5.99 21.16
C ASP A 2 34.36 7.08 20.58
N PRO A 3 34.73 8.37 20.61
CA PRO A 3 33.99 9.45 19.95
C PRO A 3 33.66 9.18 18.47
N GLU A 4 34.56 8.52 17.73
CA GLU A 4 34.31 8.18 16.32
C GLU A 4 33.23 7.11 16.19
N GLN A 5 33.24 6.11 17.08
CA GLN A 5 32.20 5.08 17.12
C GLN A 5 30.83 5.69 17.42
N ARG A 6 30.74 6.62 18.39
CA ARG A 6 29.49 7.32 18.70
C ARG A 6 28.97 8.13 17.51
N ALA A 7 29.84 8.78 16.76
CA ALA A 7 29.46 9.55 15.58
C ALA A 7 28.91 8.65 14.47
N ARG A 8 29.54 7.49 14.22
CA ARG A 8 29.07 6.49 13.24
C ARG A 8 27.71 5.92 13.64
N ASP A 9 27.55 5.51 14.89
CA ASP A 9 26.29 4.95 15.40
C ASP A 9 25.13 5.95 15.26
N LYS A 10 25.39 7.23 15.59
CA LYS A 10 24.41 8.30 15.42
C LYS A 10 24.03 8.49 13.95
N ALA A 11 25.01 8.57 13.05
CA ALA A 11 24.78 8.75 11.62
C ALA A 11 23.96 7.60 11.03
N SER A 12 24.25 6.34 11.40
CA SER A 12 23.43 5.19 11.00
C SER A 12 22.01 5.28 11.55
N GLY A 13 21.83 5.72 12.80
CA GLY A 13 20.50 5.92 13.38
C GLY A 13 19.68 7.01 12.70
N ASP A 14 20.33 8.13 12.32
CA ASP A 14 19.70 9.22 11.58
C ASP A 14 19.30 8.77 10.17
N GLU A 15 20.15 7.97 9.51
CA GLU A 15 19.85 7.41 8.20
C GLU A 15 18.65 6.45 8.23
N ILE A 16 18.59 5.55 9.23
CA ILE A 16 17.47 4.63 9.40
C ILE A 16 16.15 5.41 9.57
N ARG A 17 16.14 6.43 10.43
CA ARG A 17 14.95 7.27 10.63
C ARG A 17 14.52 8.00 9.36
N ARG A 18 15.47 8.50 8.57
CA ARG A 18 15.18 9.14 7.28
C ARG A 18 14.54 8.17 6.29
N ARG A 19 15.10 6.95 6.17
CA ARG A 19 14.58 5.92 5.27
C ARG A 19 13.17 5.47 5.66
N TRP A 20 12.91 5.31 6.96
CA TRP A 20 11.56 5.00 7.45
C TRP A 20 10.57 6.12 7.16
N ALA A 21 10.92 7.38 7.41
CA ALA A 21 10.04 8.50 7.12
C ALA A 21 9.74 8.62 5.61
N GLU A 22 10.73 8.36 4.75
CA GLU A 22 10.53 8.32 3.30
C GLU A 22 9.58 7.19 2.89
N PHE A 23 9.74 6.00 3.48
CA PHE A 23 8.85 4.87 3.23
C PHE A 23 7.41 5.20 3.65
N GLU A 24 7.20 5.71 4.86
CA GLU A 24 5.88 6.05 5.39
C GLU A 24 5.15 7.09 4.52
N VAL A 25 5.87 8.12 4.07
CA VAL A 25 5.29 9.18 3.21
C VAL A 25 4.87 8.66 1.83
N ASN A 26 5.55 7.65 1.29
CA ASN A 26 5.31 7.15 -0.07
C ASN A 26 4.48 5.87 -0.13
N LEU A 27 4.12 5.28 1.02
CA LEU A 27 3.46 3.97 1.06
C LEU A 27 2.09 3.98 0.37
N ASP A 28 1.28 5.00 0.64
CA ASP A 28 -0.03 5.13 0.02
C ASP A 28 0.09 5.35 -1.50
N ASP A 29 1.01 6.21 -1.92
CA ASP A 29 1.26 6.49 -3.33
C ASP A 29 1.78 5.24 -4.07
N ALA A 30 2.56 4.39 -3.39
CA ALA A 30 2.98 3.11 -3.94
C ALA A 30 1.80 2.17 -4.20
N VAL A 31 0.83 2.09 -3.29
CA VAL A 31 -0.38 1.29 -3.49
C VAL A 31 -1.23 1.85 -4.65
N VAL A 32 -1.39 3.17 -4.72
CA VAL A 32 -2.11 3.84 -5.82
C VAL A 32 -1.42 3.59 -7.16
N ALA A 33 -0.10 3.77 -7.23
CA ALA A 33 0.71 3.55 -8.41
C ALA A 33 0.62 2.09 -8.88
N PHE A 34 0.80 1.15 -7.95
CA PHE A 34 0.72 -0.29 -8.23
C PHE A 34 -0.65 -0.67 -8.80
N THR A 35 -1.74 -0.24 -8.15
CA THR A 35 -3.09 -0.60 -8.62
C THR A 35 -3.46 0.08 -9.94
N GLY A 36 -2.86 1.23 -10.27
CA GLY A 36 -3.25 2.06 -11.42
C GLY A 36 -4.50 2.90 -11.15
N PHE A 37 -4.88 3.07 -9.88
CA PHE A 37 -6.07 3.80 -9.47
C PHE A 37 -6.06 5.24 -10.02
N GLY A 38 -7.20 5.65 -10.60
CA GLY A 38 -7.36 6.97 -11.22
C GLY A 38 -6.67 7.15 -12.59
N ARG A 39 -5.81 6.22 -13.04
CA ARG A 39 -5.11 6.31 -14.34
C ARG A 39 -5.82 5.57 -15.47
N GLY A 40 -6.71 4.64 -15.16
CA GLY A 40 -7.43 3.85 -16.15
C GLY A 40 -8.70 3.19 -15.63
N LYS A 41 -9.42 2.52 -16.53
CA LYS A 41 -10.63 1.74 -16.20
C LYS A 41 -10.32 0.37 -15.57
N PHE A 42 -9.08 -0.09 -15.68
CA PHE A 42 -8.64 -1.44 -15.35
C PHE A 42 -7.44 -1.37 -14.41
N PRO A 43 -7.37 -2.20 -13.35
CA PRO A 43 -6.17 -2.31 -12.52
C PRO A 43 -4.97 -2.84 -13.31
N THR A 44 -3.76 -2.36 -13.00
CA THR A 44 -2.56 -2.63 -13.83
C THR A 44 -1.48 -3.46 -13.15
N SER A 45 -1.31 -3.38 -11.82
CA SER A 45 -0.15 -3.97 -11.11
C SER A 45 1.19 -3.40 -11.63
N ASP A 46 1.25 -2.08 -11.78
CA ASP A 46 2.35 -1.36 -12.41
C ASP A 46 3.55 -1.24 -11.45
N GLN A 47 4.46 -2.23 -11.52
CA GLN A 47 5.67 -2.27 -10.69
C GLN A 47 6.63 -1.13 -11.02
N GLU A 48 6.76 -0.75 -12.29
CA GLU A 48 7.67 0.32 -12.73
C GLU A 48 7.25 1.66 -12.15
N ALA A 49 5.94 1.95 -12.11
CA ALA A 49 5.42 3.16 -11.48
C ALA A 49 5.74 3.24 -9.99
N VAL A 50 5.78 2.11 -9.27
CA VAL A 50 6.16 2.09 -7.85
C VAL A 50 7.66 2.31 -7.67
N LEU A 51 8.48 1.63 -8.47
CA LEU A 51 9.94 1.77 -8.42
C LEU A 51 10.39 3.20 -8.74
N ALA A 52 9.63 3.91 -9.59
CA ALA A 52 9.89 5.30 -9.94
C ALA A 52 9.61 6.31 -8.82
N LEU A 53 8.85 5.95 -7.77
CA LEU A 53 8.52 6.87 -6.67
C LEU A 53 9.74 7.24 -5.82
N SER A 54 10.66 6.29 -5.63
CA SER A 54 11.85 6.52 -4.83
C SER A 54 13.00 5.63 -5.31
N PRO A 55 14.15 6.21 -5.71
CA PRO A 55 15.35 5.44 -6.03
C PRO A 55 15.92 4.65 -4.83
N THR A 56 15.63 5.09 -3.61
CA THR A 56 16.16 4.51 -2.37
C THR A 56 15.21 3.49 -1.76
N MET A 57 13.90 3.74 -1.80
CA MET A 57 12.87 2.92 -1.16
C MET A 57 12.01 2.10 -2.15
N GLY A 58 12.18 2.28 -3.46
CA GLY A 58 11.30 1.70 -4.48
C GLY A 58 11.03 0.21 -4.32
N THR A 59 12.06 -0.61 -4.06
CA THR A 59 11.88 -2.06 -3.83
C THR A 59 11.09 -2.36 -2.56
N ALA A 60 11.33 -1.62 -1.48
CA ALA A 60 10.60 -1.81 -0.22
C ALA A 60 9.11 -1.41 -0.38
N LEU A 61 8.86 -0.30 -1.07
CA LEU A 61 7.53 0.17 -1.41
C LEU A 61 6.78 -0.83 -2.31
N LEU A 62 7.46 -1.38 -3.32
CA LEU A 62 6.90 -2.40 -4.20
C LEU A 62 6.48 -3.64 -3.41
N ASN A 63 7.36 -4.18 -2.57
CA ASN A 63 7.04 -5.33 -1.72
C ASN A 63 5.84 -5.06 -0.81
N ALA A 64 5.74 -3.85 -0.25
CA ALA A 64 4.62 -3.48 0.61
C ALA A 64 3.30 -3.33 -0.17
N ALA A 65 3.34 -2.76 -1.38
CA ALA A 65 2.18 -2.63 -2.25
C ALA A 65 1.68 -3.99 -2.75
N GLU A 66 2.59 -4.89 -3.13
CA GLU A 66 2.26 -6.28 -3.49
C GLU A 66 1.64 -7.04 -2.31
N GLU A 67 2.21 -6.89 -1.11
CA GLU A 67 1.64 -7.52 0.08
C GLU A 67 0.24 -6.99 0.39
N ALA A 68 0.04 -5.67 0.34
CA ALA A 68 -1.28 -5.07 0.54
C ALA A 68 -2.31 -5.58 -0.49
N ALA A 69 -1.90 -5.72 -1.76
CA ALA A 69 -2.74 -6.30 -2.80
C ALA A 69 -3.08 -7.77 -2.52
N ARG A 70 -2.10 -8.59 -2.11
CA ARG A 70 -2.32 -9.99 -1.72
C ARG A 70 -3.28 -10.09 -0.54
N VAL A 71 -3.10 -9.29 0.51
CA VAL A 71 -3.99 -9.26 1.67
C VAL A 71 -5.42 -8.89 1.24
N SER A 72 -5.57 -7.86 0.39
CA SER A 72 -6.86 -7.50 -0.18
C SER A 72 -7.51 -8.66 -0.94
N ASP A 73 -6.73 -9.42 -1.72
CA ASP A 73 -7.22 -10.55 -2.51
C ASP A 73 -7.70 -11.73 -1.65
N THR A 74 -7.31 -11.80 -0.38
CA THR A 74 -7.83 -12.81 0.57
C THR A 74 -9.23 -12.49 1.11
N ILE A 75 -9.75 -11.28 0.88
CA ILE A 75 -11.05 -10.87 1.40
C ILE A 75 -12.16 -11.57 0.63
N THR A 76 -12.97 -12.36 1.34
CA THR A 76 -14.20 -12.99 0.84
C THR A 76 -15.42 -12.46 1.60
N PHE A 77 -16.56 -12.42 0.93
CA PHE A 77 -17.86 -12.14 1.52
C PHE A 77 -18.82 -13.29 1.19
N ASP A 78 -19.31 -13.99 2.22
CA ASP A 78 -20.16 -15.18 2.04
C ASP A 78 -21.61 -14.81 1.66
N GLU A 79 -22.06 -13.62 2.04
CA GLU A 79 -23.41 -13.11 1.76
C GLU A 79 -23.32 -11.72 1.11
N VAL A 80 -23.42 -11.71 -0.22
CA VAL A 80 -23.61 -10.50 -1.03
C VAL A 80 -25.03 -10.54 -1.58
N ALA A 81 -25.92 -9.73 -1.01
CA ALA A 81 -27.28 -9.62 -1.54
C ALA A 81 -27.25 -9.01 -2.95
N PRO A 82 -28.20 -9.37 -3.84
CA PRO A 82 -28.43 -8.60 -5.07
C PRO A 82 -28.70 -7.15 -4.65
N PHE A 83 -27.88 -6.21 -5.13
CA PHE A 83 -27.94 -4.79 -4.74
C PHE A 83 -27.43 -4.44 -3.33
N ASP A 84 -26.49 -5.21 -2.79
CA ASP A 84 -25.79 -4.82 -1.57
C ASP A 84 -24.97 -3.53 -1.77
N THR A 85 -25.62 -2.41 -1.45
CA THR A 85 -25.04 -1.06 -1.51
C THR A 85 -24.01 -0.81 -0.41
N GLU A 86 -23.98 -1.65 0.64
CA GLU A 86 -23.06 -1.53 1.78
C GLU A 86 -21.78 -2.34 1.57
N LEU A 87 -21.73 -3.22 0.57
CA LEU A 87 -20.56 -4.07 0.29
C LEU A 87 -19.25 -3.27 0.20
N ARG A 88 -19.29 -2.12 -0.47
CA ARG A 88 -18.12 -1.24 -0.60
C ARG A 88 -17.64 -0.73 0.76
N GLU A 89 -18.58 -0.35 1.63
CA GLU A 89 -18.23 0.12 2.96
C GLU A 89 -17.65 -1.01 3.82
N ARG A 90 -18.28 -2.19 3.81
CA ARG A 90 -17.78 -3.39 4.53
C ARG A 90 -16.38 -3.79 4.05
N LEU A 91 -16.13 -3.73 2.74
CA LEU A 91 -14.81 -3.96 2.15
C LEU A 91 -13.78 -2.94 2.65
N HIS A 92 -14.09 -1.65 2.58
CA HIS A 92 -13.18 -0.59 3.05
C HIS A 92 -12.89 -0.71 4.55
N GLN A 93 -13.90 -1.03 5.36
CA GLN A 93 -13.71 -1.28 6.79
C GLN A 93 -12.78 -2.48 7.02
N ARG A 94 -12.97 -3.59 6.30
CA ARG A 94 -12.11 -4.77 6.42
C ARG A 94 -10.68 -4.50 5.97
N LEU A 95 -10.49 -3.74 4.89
CA LEU A 95 -9.17 -3.30 4.45
C LEU A 95 -8.48 -2.44 5.51
N ARG A 96 -9.17 -1.49 6.15
CA ARG A 96 -8.60 -0.68 7.26
C ARG A 96 -8.22 -1.51 8.47
N VAL A 97 -8.96 -2.59 8.76
CA VAL A 97 -8.63 -3.51 9.87
C VAL A 97 -7.41 -4.35 9.54
N LEU A 98 -7.33 -4.89 8.32
CA LEU A 98 -6.22 -5.77 7.90
C LEU A 98 -4.94 -5.01 7.58
N LEU A 99 -5.06 -3.77 7.10
CA LEU A 99 -3.97 -2.92 6.65
C LEU A 99 -4.04 -1.56 7.37
N PRO A 100 -3.91 -1.53 8.72
CA PRO A 100 -4.14 -0.33 9.53
C PRO A 100 -3.09 0.77 9.31
N TYR A 101 -2.00 0.45 8.62
CA TYR A 101 -0.93 1.37 8.27
C TYR A 101 -1.20 2.13 6.96
N LEU A 102 -2.24 1.77 6.20
CA LEU A 102 -2.61 2.45 4.96
C LEU A 102 -3.58 3.60 5.23
N GLY A 103 -3.37 4.70 4.53
CA GLY A 103 -4.30 5.82 4.52
C GLY A 103 -5.51 5.58 3.61
N PRO A 104 -6.47 6.52 3.63
CA PRO A 104 -7.77 6.36 2.99
C PRO A 104 -7.68 6.16 1.46
N THR A 105 -6.75 6.84 0.79
CA THR A 105 -6.59 6.76 -0.67
C THR A 105 -6.10 5.38 -1.10
N ALA A 106 -5.15 4.80 -0.37
CA ALA A 106 -4.66 3.45 -0.64
C ALA A 106 -5.75 2.39 -0.42
N VAL A 107 -6.56 2.57 0.63
CA VAL A 107 -7.74 1.71 0.88
C VAL A 107 -8.75 1.80 -0.26
N GLU A 108 -9.04 3.00 -0.77
CA GLU A 108 -9.92 3.17 -1.93
C GLU A 108 -9.36 2.50 -3.20
N ALA A 109 -8.06 2.63 -3.44
CA ALA A 109 -7.37 2.02 -4.56
C ALA A 109 -7.45 0.48 -4.52
N LEU A 110 -7.22 -0.12 -3.35
CA LEU A 110 -7.37 -1.57 -3.13
C LEU A 110 -8.82 -2.01 -3.27
N GLY A 111 -9.77 -1.26 -2.71
CA GLY A 111 -11.20 -1.55 -2.81
C GLY A 111 -11.69 -1.53 -4.27
N TRP A 112 -11.24 -0.56 -5.06
CA TRP A 112 -11.53 -0.50 -6.50
C TRP A 112 -10.95 -1.70 -7.26
N ARG A 113 -9.68 -2.06 -7.01
CA ARG A 113 -9.06 -3.25 -7.64
C ARG A 113 -9.80 -4.53 -7.25
N TRP A 114 -10.12 -4.70 -5.97
CA TRP A 114 -10.85 -5.88 -5.50
C TRP A 114 -12.22 -5.99 -6.15
N GLY A 115 -12.98 -4.90 -6.21
CA GLY A 115 -14.32 -4.88 -6.84
C GLY A 115 -14.25 -5.27 -8.31
N PHE A 116 -13.22 -4.81 -9.02
CA PHE A 116 -12.97 -5.20 -10.40
C PHE A 116 -12.70 -6.71 -10.58
N LEU A 117 -11.96 -7.32 -9.65
CA LEU A 117 -11.58 -8.73 -9.74
C LEU A 117 -12.70 -9.69 -9.29
N ASN A 118 -13.56 -9.26 -8.37
CA ASN A 118 -14.50 -10.16 -7.67
C ASN A 118 -15.98 -9.91 -7.98
N LEU A 119 -16.36 -8.74 -8.53
CA LEU A 119 -17.76 -8.39 -8.81
C LEU A 119 -18.09 -8.37 -10.31
N ARG A 120 -17.26 -9.03 -11.12
CA ARG A 120 -17.48 -9.20 -12.56
C ARG A 120 -18.37 -10.39 -12.88
#